data_AF-A0A0R3M555-F1
#
_entry.id   AF-A0A0R3M555-F1
#
_cell.length_a   1.000
_cell.length_b   1.000
_cell.length_c   1.000
_cell.angle_alpha   90.00
_cell.angle_beta   90.00
_cell.angle_gamma   90.00
#
_symmetry.space_group_name_H-M   'P 1'
#
loop_
_entity.id
_entity.type
_entity.pdbx_description
1 polymer ?
#
loop_
_entity_poly.entity_id
_entity_poly.type
_entity_poly.pdbx_seq_one_letter_code
_entity_poly.pdbx_strand_id
1 'polypeptide(L)'
;MNQANTKETNADTKADMSFLAVPGIFNGFAEQNLTKAKENIEKAKMASGAVNDALRDAYSANAKGAADYAAKLIEFSNANTSSAFDFLSHLLGLKSPSEILQLSAAQGCKNFEATTAQSRELWQLTRKIATETADPLKKSFASALQKAA
;
A
#
# COMPACT_ATOMS: atom_id res chain seq x y z
N MET A 1 50.37 29.73 28.99
CA MET A 1 51.14 28.47 29.00
C MET A 1 50.75 27.72 30.26
N ASN A 2 49.85 26.73 30.16
CA ASN A 2 49.61 25.75 31.21
C ASN A 2 49.13 24.45 30.58
N GLN A 3 49.83 23.38 30.95
CA GLN A 3 49.70 22.02 30.43
C GLN A 3 48.51 21.28 31.03
N ALA A 4 48.13 20.23 30.31
CA ALA A 4 47.06 19.27 30.57
C ALA A 4 47.19 18.49 31.88
N ASN A 5 46.05 18.03 32.41
CA ASN A 5 45.91 16.62 32.78
C ASN A 5 44.44 16.16 32.73
N THR A 6 44.31 14.93 32.27
CA THR A 6 43.16 14.17 31.81
C THR A 6 42.42 13.51 32.97
N LYS A 7 41.09 13.40 32.87
CA LYS A 7 40.34 12.28 33.47
C LYS A 7 39.20 11.89 32.52
N GLU A 8 39.42 10.81 31.79
CA GLU A 8 38.37 10.04 31.14
C GLU A 8 37.33 9.60 32.17
N THR A 9 36.05 9.56 31.80
CA THR A 9 35.21 8.40 32.11
C THR A 9 33.93 8.42 31.26
N ASN A 10 33.87 7.46 30.34
CA ASN A 10 32.74 6.62 29.96
C ASN A 10 31.40 7.28 29.58
N ALA A 11 31.17 7.30 28.26
CA ALA A 11 30.14 6.48 27.61
C ALA A 11 28.77 6.35 28.32
N ASP A 12 28.05 7.45 28.44
CA ASP A 12 26.58 7.40 28.53
C ASP A 12 25.98 7.56 27.14
N THR A 13 26.18 6.54 26.30
CA THR A 13 25.25 6.26 25.19
C THR A 13 24.53 4.97 25.50
N LYS A 14 23.94 4.92 26.69
CA LYS A 14 22.83 4.02 26.98
C LYS A 14 21.59 4.64 26.33
N ALA A 15 21.61 4.73 25.00
CA ALA A 15 20.40 4.93 24.23
C ALA A 15 19.46 3.80 24.63
N ASP A 16 18.34 4.20 25.20
CA ASP A 16 17.34 3.38 25.85
C ASP A 16 16.81 2.31 24.89
N MET A 17 17.50 1.17 24.81
CA MET A 17 17.10 -0.05 24.10
C MET A 17 15.96 -0.78 24.82
N SER A 18 15.30 -0.15 25.80
CA SER A 18 14.13 -0.69 26.48
C SER A 18 12.89 -0.68 25.59
N PHE A 19 12.87 0.08 24.49
CA PHE A 19 11.77 0.04 23.51
C PHE A 19 11.64 -1.33 22.82
N LEU A 20 12.72 -2.12 22.76
CA LEU A 20 12.75 -3.41 22.05
C LEU A 20 12.55 -4.62 22.97
N ALA A 21 12.44 -4.42 24.29
CA ALA A 21 12.55 -5.50 25.29
C ALA A 21 11.23 -5.84 26.00
N VAL A 22 10.09 -5.83 25.30
CA VAL A 22 8.81 -6.29 25.89
C VAL A 22 8.26 -7.53 25.16
N PRO A 23 8.65 -8.75 25.59
CA PRO A 23 8.12 -10.01 25.05
C PRO A 23 6.59 -10.14 25.08
N GLY A 24 5.92 -9.49 26.04
CA GLY A 24 4.46 -9.53 26.20
C GLY A 24 3.67 -8.81 25.11
N ILE A 25 4.26 -7.78 24.47
CA ILE A 25 3.63 -7.08 23.34
C ILE A 25 3.54 -8.02 22.13
N PHE A 26 4.55 -8.86 21.90
CA PHE A 26 4.59 -9.76 20.74
C PHE A 26 3.56 -10.90 20.82
N ASN A 27 3.27 -11.45 22.01
CA ASN A 27 2.38 -12.60 22.14
C ASN A 27 0.90 -12.22 21.95
N GLY A 28 0.44 -11.11 22.56
CA GLY A 28 -0.91 -10.58 22.34
C GLY A 28 -1.09 -9.96 20.95
N PHE A 29 -0.01 -9.40 20.38
CA PHE A 29 0.01 -8.92 19.00
C PHE A 29 -0.10 -10.08 18.01
N ALA A 30 0.57 -11.22 18.24
CA ALA A 30 0.51 -12.38 17.33
C ALA A 30 -0.92 -12.95 17.16
N GLU A 31 -1.65 -13.17 18.26
CA GLU A 31 -3.03 -13.68 18.20
C GLU A 31 -4.01 -12.68 17.59
N GLN A 32 -3.85 -11.39 17.92
CA GLN A 32 -4.68 -10.34 17.35
C GLN A 32 -4.40 -10.13 15.85
N ASN A 33 -3.14 -10.23 15.42
CA ASN A 33 -2.78 -10.14 14.00
C ASN A 33 -3.24 -11.36 13.21
N LEU A 34 -3.20 -12.56 13.78
CA LEU A 34 -3.74 -13.75 13.12
C LEU A 34 -5.26 -13.65 12.92
N THR A 35 -5.98 -13.17 13.94
CA THR A 35 -7.43 -12.95 13.86
C THR A 35 -7.76 -11.86 12.83
N LYS A 36 -7.06 -10.72 12.88
CA LYS A 36 -7.18 -9.64 11.88
C LYS A 36 -6.83 -10.11 10.47
N ALA A 37 -5.82 -10.96 10.31
CA ALA A 37 -5.44 -11.53 9.01
C ALA A 37 -6.55 -12.42 8.45
N LYS A 38 -7.13 -13.31 9.26
CA LYS A 38 -8.27 -14.16 8.84
C LYS A 38 -9.49 -13.32 8.46
N GLU A 39 -9.85 -12.33 9.28
CA GLU A 39 -10.94 -11.41 8.96
C GLU A 39 -10.69 -10.64 7.66
N ASN A 40 -9.45 -10.17 7.45
CA ASN A 40 -9.09 -9.44 6.23
C ASN A 40 -9.09 -10.35 5.00
N ILE A 41 -8.70 -11.62 5.13
CA ILE A 41 -8.79 -12.61 4.05
C ILE A 41 -10.25 -12.86 3.65
N GLU A 42 -11.14 -13.07 4.62
CA GLU A 42 -12.57 -13.28 4.33
C GLU A 42 -13.21 -12.02 3.72
N LYS A 43 -12.88 -10.84 4.25
CA LYS A 43 -13.30 -9.55 3.66
C LYS A 43 -12.79 -9.40 2.22
N ALA A 44 -11.53 -9.74 1.97
CA ALA A 44 -10.95 -9.68 0.63
C ALA A 44 -11.63 -10.67 -0.33
N LYS A 45 -11.95 -11.87 0.12
CA LYS A 45 -12.66 -12.88 -0.67
C LYS A 45 -14.08 -12.44 -1.03
N MET A 46 -14.84 -11.92 -0.06
CA MET A 46 -16.18 -11.38 -0.32
C MET A 46 -16.13 -10.17 -1.26
N ALA A 47 -15.19 -9.24 -1.02
CA ALA A 47 -14.99 -8.08 -1.87
C ALA A 47 -14.62 -8.49 -3.29
N SER A 48 -13.74 -9.50 -3.46
CA SER A 48 -13.35 -10.01 -4.77
C SER A 48 -14.53 -10.62 -5.55
N GLY A 49 -15.40 -11.38 -4.89
CA GLY A 49 -16.63 -11.90 -5.49
C GLY A 49 -17.56 -10.77 -5.95
N ALA A 50 -17.85 -9.82 -5.07
CA ALA A 50 -18.71 -8.68 -5.38
C ALA A 50 -18.15 -7.80 -6.52
N VAL A 51 -16.83 -7.58 -6.53
CA VAL A 51 -16.13 -6.84 -7.59
C VAL A 51 -16.22 -7.57 -8.93
N ASN A 52 -16.04 -8.90 -8.95
CA ASN A 52 -16.15 -9.69 -10.17
C ASN A 52 -17.56 -9.67 -10.75
N ASP A 53 -18.58 -9.80 -9.91
CA ASP A 53 -19.99 -9.71 -10.33
C ASP A 53 -20.31 -8.30 -10.87
N ALA A 54 -19.89 -7.25 -10.17
CA ALA A 54 -20.08 -5.87 -10.62
C ALA A 54 -19.39 -5.58 -11.96
N LEU A 55 -18.19 -6.15 -12.18
CA LEU A 55 -17.47 -6.01 -13.45
C LEU A 55 -18.22 -6.71 -14.59
N ARG A 56 -18.70 -7.93 -14.35
CA ARG A 56 -19.50 -8.69 -15.32
C ARG A 56 -20.79 -7.95 -15.67
N ASP A 57 -21.47 -7.40 -14.68
CA ASP A 57 -22.71 -6.65 -14.88
C ASP A 57 -22.45 -5.34 -15.65
N ALA A 58 -21.36 -4.63 -15.34
CA ALA A 58 -20.96 -3.42 -16.07
C ALA A 58 -20.62 -3.72 -17.54
N TYR A 59 -19.92 -4.81 -17.83
CA TYR A 59 -19.68 -5.25 -19.21
C TYR A 59 -20.99 -5.64 -19.92
N SER A 60 -21.89 -6.34 -19.24
CA SER A 60 -23.20 -6.74 -19.79
C SER A 60 -24.10 -5.54 -20.08
N ALA A 61 -24.00 -4.47 -19.27
CA ALA A 61 -24.72 -3.22 -19.45
C ALA A 61 -24.06 -2.26 -20.47
N ASN A 62 -23.07 -2.72 -21.25
CA ASN A 62 -22.29 -1.92 -22.20
C ASN A 62 -21.56 -0.72 -21.58
N ALA A 63 -21.27 -0.77 -20.27
CA ALA A 63 -20.53 0.25 -19.53
C ALA A 63 -19.01 -0.03 -19.54
N LYS A 64 -18.47 -0.39 -20.72
CA LYS A 64 -17.09 -0.86 -20.91
C LYS A 64 -16.04 0.08 -20.30
N GLY A 65 -16.20 1.39 -20.42
CA GLY A 65 -15.26 2.37 -19.85
C GLY A 65 -15.19 2.32 -18.32
N ALA A 66 -16.34 2.20 -17.64
CA ALA A 66 -16.37 2.07 -16.19
C ALA A 66 -15.78 0.71 -15.73
N ALA A 67 -16.06 -0.36 -16.49
CA ALA A 67 -15.51 -1.68 -16.22
C ALA A 67 -13.98 -1.71 -16.42
N ASP A 68 -13.46 -1.13 -17.51
CA ASP A 68 -12.02 -1.05 -17.77
C ASP A 68 -11.32 -0.19 -16.69
N TYR A 69 -11.95 0.89 -16.20
CA TYR A 69 -11.43 1.71 -15.09
C TYR A 69 -11.38 0.94 -13.77
N ALA A 70 -12.46 0.24 -13.41
CA ALA A 70 -12.52 -0.58 -12.21
C ALA A 70 -11.50 -1.73 -12.26
N ALA A 71 -11.38 -2.41 -13.41
CA ALA A 71 -10.38 -3.45 -13.64
C ALA A 71 -8.96 -2.94 -13.36
N LYS A 72 -8.65 -1.72 -13.82
CA LYS A 72 -7.32 -1.12 -13.62
C LYS A 72 -7.02 -0.80 -12.16
N LEU A 73 -8.00 -0.32 -11.40
CA LEU A 73 -7.84 -0.10 -9.96
C LEU A 73 -7.57 -1.40 -9.19
N ILE A 74 -8.18 -2.51 -9.61
CA ILE A 74 -7.93 -3.83 -9.02
C ILE A 74 -6.50 -4.29 -9.30
N GLU A 75 -6.04 -4.14 -10.54
CA GLU A 75 -4.66 -4.45 -10.95
C GLU A 75 -3.65 -3.69 -10.08
N PHE A 76 -3.86 -2.39 -9.87
CA PHE A 76 -2.99 -1.57 -9.02
C PHE A 76 -3.04 -1.96 -7.55
N SER A 77 -4.23 -2.31 -7.06
CA SER A 77 -4.38 -2.81 -5.69
C SER A 77 -3.57 -4.09 -5.48
N ASN A 78 -3.64 -5.04 -6.42
CA ASN A 78 -2.85 -6.27 -6.36
C ASN A 78 -1.34 -5.99 -6.38
N ALA A 79 -0.87 -5.10 -7.27
CA ALA A 79 0.53 -4.72 -7.34
C ALA A 79 1.02 -4.05 -6.04
N ASN A 80 0.21 -3.15 -5.47
CA ASN A 80 0.52 -2.44 -4.22
C ASN A 80 0.54 -3.41 -3.03
N THR A 81 -0.42 -4.33 -2.93
CA THR A 81 -0.44 -5.37 -1.90
C THR A 81 0.77 -6.30 -2.01
N SER A 82 1.13 -6.75 -3.22
CA SER A 82 2.34 -7.56 -3.41
C SER A 82 3.59 -6.81 -2.97
N SER A 83 3.73 -5.53 -3.35
CA SER A 83 4.87 -4.70 -2.95
C SER A 83 4.96 -4.51 -1.44
N ALA A 84 3.82 -4.38 -0.75
CA ALA A 84 3.76 -4.29 0.70
C ALA A 84 4.17 -5.60 1.39
N PHE A 85 3.75 -6.75 0.85
CA PHE A 85 4.18 -8.06 1.35
C PHE A 85 5.67 -8.27 1.14
N ASP A 86 6.22 -7.94 -0.03
CA ASP A 86 7.66 -8.03 -0.30
C ASP A 86 8.46 -7.18 0.70
N PHE A 87 8.00 -5.95 0.97
CA PHE A 87 8.61 -5.07 1.96
C PHE A 87 8.58 -5.69 3.36
N LEU A 88 7.43 -6.23 3.79
CA LEU A 88 7.30 -6.89 5.09
C LEU A 88 8.19 -8.14 5.19
N SER A 89 8.25 -8.96 4.14
CA SER A 89 9.12 -10.13 4.07
C SER A 89 10.59 -9.76 4.19
N HIS A 90 11.02 -8.67 3.56
CA HIS A 90 12.38 -8.16 3.71
C HIS A 90 12.64 -7.63 5.12
N LEU A 91 11.70 -6.90 5.73
CA LEU A 91 11.83 -6.40 7.10
C LEU A 91 12.05 -7.51 8.13
N LEU A 92 11.35 -8.64 8.00
CA LEU A 92 11.46 -9.78 8.93
C LEU A 92 12.87 -10.39 8.98
N GLY A 93 13.69 -10.18 7.94
CA GLY A 93 15.06 -10.68 7.87
C GLY A 93 16.13 -9.74 8.48
N LEU A 94 15.80 -8.47 8.71
CA LEU A 94 16.77 -7.45 9.10
C LEU A 94 16.98 -7.39 10.62
N LYS A 95 18.21 -7.10 11.05
CA LYS A 95 18.57 -6.95 12.47
C LYS A 95 19.06 -5.55 12.81
N SER A 96 19.45 -4.76 11.81
CA SER A 96 20.00 -3.41 12.01
C SER A 96 18.98 -2.32 11.72
N PRO A 97 18.82 -1.30 12.60
CA PRO A 97 18.01 -0.11 12.34
C PRO A 97 18.42 0.64 11.06
N SER A 98 19.72 0.65 10.72
CA SER A 98 20.21 1.29 9.50
C SER A 98 19.73 0.56 8.24
N GLU A 99 19.69 -0.78 8.26
CA GLU A 99 19.17 -1.59 7.16
C GLU A 99 17.66 -1.37 7.00
N ILE A 100 16.92 -1.28 8.10
CA ILE A 100 15.48 -0.98 8.10
C ILE A 100 15.22 0.39 7.48
N LEU A 101 16.01 1.42 7.83
CA LEU A 101 15.85 2.76 7.28
C LEU A 101 16.14 2.80 5.77
N GLN A 102 17.22 2.14 5.34
CA GLN A 102 17.57 2.05 3.92
C GLN A 102 16.48 1.32 3.12
N LEU A 103 15.97 0.20 3.63
CA LEU A 103 14.88 -0.54 3.01
C LEU A 103 13.59 0.30 2.94
N SER A 104 13.28 1.05 4.00
CA SER A 104 12.10 1.93 4.06
C SER A 104 12.20 3.08 3.06
N ALA A 105 13.37 3.70 2.93
CA ALA A 105 13.61 4.75 1.94
C ALA A 105 13.48 4.21 0.51
N ALA A 106 14.08 3.05 0.23
CA ALA A 106 13.96 2.39 -1.07
C ALA A 106 12.50 2.04 -1.42
N GLN A 107 11.74 1.50 -0.45
CA GLN A 107 10.31 1.23 -0.63
C GLN A 107 9.50 2.51 -0.86
N GLY A 108 9.84 3.61 -0.17
CA GLY A 108 9.23 4.91 -0.37
C GLY A 108 9.39 5.42 -1.82
N CYS A 109 10.61 5.38 -2.35
CA CYS A 109 10.88 5.74 -3.74
C CYS A 109 10.11 4.84 -4.72
N LYS A 110 10.15 3.53 -4.51
CA LYS A 110 9.41 2.55 -5.34
C LYS A 110 7.90 2.84 -5.34
N ASN A 111 7.33 3.11 -4.17
CA ASN A 111 5.91 3.44 -4.03
C ASN A 111 5.55 4.75 -4.75
N PHE A 112 6.43 5.75 -4.69
CA PHE A 112 6.23 7.03 -5.37
C PHE A 112 6.26 6.88 -6.90
N GLU A 113 7.24 6.15 -7.42
CA GLU A 113 7.36 5.85 -8.85
C GLU A 113 6.13 5.08 -9.35
N ALA A 114 5.73 4.03 -8.62
CA ALA A 114 4.55 3.24 -8.93
C ALA A 114 3.28 4.11 -8.94
N THR A 115 3.05 4.90 -7.89
CA THR A 115 1.87 5.77 -7.79
C THR A 115 1.83 6.79 -8.92
N THR A 116 2.98 7.35 -9.30
CA THR A 116 3.09 8.30 -10.42
C THR A 116 2.74 7.63 -11.75
N ALA A 117 3.23 6.42 -11.99
CA ALA A 117 2.90 5.63 -13.18
C ALA A 117 1.40 5.27 -13.22
N GLN A 118 0.86 4.73 -12.12
CA GLN A 118 -0.54 4.37 -11.95
C GLN A 118 -1.48 5.57 -12.22
N SER A 119 -1.12 6.75 -11.69
CA SER A 119 -1.90 7.98 -11.90
C SER A 119 -1.92 8.41 -13.38
N ARG A 120 -0.80 8.26 -14.10
CA ARG A 120 -0.73 8.56 -15.54
C ARG A 120 -1.61 7.62 -16.35
N GLU A 121 -1.60 6.33 -16.02
CA GLU A 121 -2.44 5.33 -16.69
C GLU A 121 -3.95 5.59 -16.47
N LEU A 122 -4.37 5.91 -15.24
CA LEU A 122 -5.77 6.27 -14.96
C LEU A 122 -6.20 7.51 -15.72
N TRP A 123 -5.32 8.50 -15.84
CA TRP A 123 -5.60 9.70 -16.60
C TRP A 123 -5.75 9.41 -18.10
N GLN A 124 -4.89 8.55 -18.67
CA GLN A 124 -5.00 8.15 -20.07
C GLN A 124 -6.31 7.39 -20.32
N LEU A 125 -6.68 6.49 -19.41
CA LEU A 125 -7.93 5.73 -19.49
C LEU A 125 -9.15 6.65 -19.38
N THR A 126 -9.15 7.58 -18.44
CA THR A 126 -10.19 8.62 -18.29
C THR A 126 -10.34 9.45 -19.56
N ARG A 127 -9.22 9.89 -20.15
CA ARG A 127 -9.22 10.63 -21.41
C ARG A 127 -9.82 9.80 -22.54
N LYS A 128 -9.43 8.54 -22.68
CA LYS A 128 -9.94 7.63 -23.71
C LYS A 128 -11.46 7.47 -23.59
N ILE A 129 -11.95 7.25 -22.37
CA ILE A 129 -13.39 7.17 -22.09
C ILE A 129 -14.08 8.49 -22.49
N ALA A 130 -13.51 9.64 -22.12
CA ALA A 130 -14.07 10.94 -22.50
C ALA A 130 -14.08 11.18 -24.01
N THR A 131 -13.14 10.64 -24.79
CA THR A 131 -13.05 10.87 -26.24
C THR A 131 -13.84 9.87 -27.08
N GLU A 132 -13.93 8.62 -26.66
CA GLU A 132 -14.49 7.52 -27.48
C GLU A 132 -15.97 7.21 -27.15
N THR A 133 -16.54 7.87 -26.15
CA THR A 133 -17.86 7.52 -25.60
C THR A 133 -18.94 8.53 -26.00
N ALA A 134 -20.15 8.06 -26.34
CA ALA A 134 -21.31 8.92 -26.61
C ALA A 134 -21.73 9.73 -25.37
N ASP A 135 -22.35 10.91 -25.57
CA ASP A 135 -22.67 11.84 -24.48
C ASP A 135 -23.46 11.27 -23.29
N PRO A 136 -24.43 10.36 -23.47
CA PRO A 136 -25.14 9.73 -22.33
C PRO A 136 -24.21 8.86 -21.47
N LEU A 137 -23.26 8.15 -22.10
CA LEU A 137 -22.32 7.28 -21.43
C LEU A 137 -21.17 8.08 -20.77
N LYS A 138 -20.76 9.22 -21.36
CA LYS A 138 -19.85 10.17 -20.68
C LYS A 138 -20.43 10.66 -19.37
N LYS A 139 -21.73 10.99 -19.35
CA LYS A 139 -22.44 11.43 -18.14
C LYS A 139 -22.50 10.32 -17.08
N SER A 140 -22.78 9.09 -17.50
CA SER A 140 -22.77 7.92 -16.61
C SER A 140 -21.39 7.69 -15.98
N PHE A 141 -20.33 7.77 -16.77
CA PHE A 141 -18.96 7.65 -16.27
C PHE A 141 -18.58 8.77 -15.30
N ALA A 142 -18.89 10.04 -15.63
CA ALA A 142 -18.61 11.17 -14.76
C ALA A 142 -19.34 11.03 -13.40
N SER A 143 -20.59 10.55 -13.41
CA SER A 143 -21.33 10.27 -12.18
C SER A 143 -20.75 9.09 -11.39
N ALA A 144 -20.23 8.05 -12.06
CA ALA A 144 -19.56 6.95 -11.38
C ALA A 144 -18.24 7.39 -10.74
N LEU A 145 -17.44 8.21 -11.44
CA LEU A 145 -16.19 8.77 -10.90
C LEU A 145 -16.45 9.65 -9.68
N GLN A 146 -17.50 10.49 -9.71
CA GLN A 146 -17.89 11.30 -8.55
C GLN A 146 -18.32 10.48 -7.34
N LYS A 147 -18.90 9.29 -7.54
CA LYS A 147 -19.26 8.40 -6.43
C LYS A 147 -18.08 7.64 -5.86
N ALA A 148 -17.00 7.53 -6.63
CA ALA A 148 -15.79 6.78 -6.27
C ALA A 148 -14.70 7.65 -5.63
N ALA A 149 -14.80 8.98 -5.75
CA ALA A 149 -13.95 9.98 -5.10
C ALA A 149 -14.51 10.37 -3.72
#